data_AF-A0A0V0SQT7-F1
#
_entry.id   AF-A0A0V0SQT7-F1
#
_cell.length_a   1.000
_cell.length_b   1.000
_cell.length_c   1.000
_cell.angle_alpha   90.00
_cell.angle_beta   90.00
_cell.angle_gamma   90.00
#
_symmetry.space_group_name_H-M   'P 1'
#
loop_
_entity.id
_entity.type
_entity.pdbx_description
1 polymer ?
#
loop_
_entity_poly.entity_id
_entity_poly.type
_entity_poly.pdbx_seq_one_letter_code
_entity_poly.pdbx_strand_id
1 'polypeptide(L)' 'MTGGRLVVSLGAIEPSMLPWGLPEVLMQKKDGSPFLRRLSQTERRDADPRIDDTLNALPRAV' A
#
# COMPACT_ATOMS: atom_id res chain seq x y z
N MET A 1 -20.07 3.23 0.45
CA MET A 1 -19.16 2.30 -0.25
C MET A 1 -18.69 2.89 -1.57
N THR A 2 -17.96 4.02 -1.56
CA THR A 2 -17.66 4.80 -2.78
C THR A 2 -16.23 4.59 -3.31
N GLY A 3 -15.31 4.09 -2.48
CA GLY A 3 -13.89 3.95 -2.82
C GLY A 3 -13.59 2.89 -3.90
N GLY A 4 -14.23 1.71 -3.84
CA GLY A 4 -13.96 0.63 -4.79
C GLY A 4 -14.32 0.96 -6.24
N ARG A 5 -15.37 1.76 -6.46
CA ARG A 5 -15.78 2.20 -7.81
C ARG A 5 -14.80 3.20 -8.42
N LEU A 6 -14.10 3.98 -7.59
CA LEU A 6 -13.14 5.00 -8.04
C LEU A 6 -11.89 4.36 -8.66
N VAL A 7 -11.28 3.38 -8.00
CA VAL A 7 -10.03 2.74 -8.48
C VAL A 7 -10.23 1.91 -9.76
N VAL A 8 -11.39 1.30 -9.96
CA VAL A 8 -11.75 0.66 -11.24
C VAL A 8 -11.90 1.72 -12.35
N SER A 9 -12.55 2.85 -12.05
CA SER A 9 -12.77 3.92 -13.04
C SER A 9 -11.46 4.63 -13.45
N LEU A 10 -10.45 4.61 -12.58
CA LEU A 10 -9.10 5.10 -12.87
C LEU A 10 -8.21 4.07 -13.59
N GLY A 11 -8.67 2.83 -13.81
CA GLY A 11 -7.87 1.75 -14.40
C GLY A 11 -6.74 1.23 -13.51
N ALA A 12 -6.78 1.53 -12.21
CA ALA A 12 -5.76 1.07 -11.26
C ALA A 12 -5.94 -0.41 -10.87
N ILE A 13 -7.17 -0.94 -10.99
CA ILE A 13 -7.51 -2.34 -10.77
C ILE A 13 -8.46 -2.84 -11.86
N GLU A 14 -8.27 -4.08 -12.28
CA GLU A 14 -9.09 -4.74 -13.28
C GLU A 14 -9.69 -6.04 -12.72
N PRO A 15 -10.89 -6.45 -13.16
CA PRO A 15 -11.43 -7.76 -12.83
C PRO A 15 -10.47 -8.88 -13.25
N SER A 16 -10.27 -9.87 -12.39
CA SER A 16 -9.38 -11.00 -12.64
C SER A 16 -10.08 -12.32 -12.33
N MET A 17 -9.78 -13.35 -13.13
CA MET A 17 -10.19 -14.73 -12.89
C MET A 17 -9.01 -15.61 -12.43
N LEU A 18 -7.87 -15.00 -12.10
CA LEU A 18 -6.71 -15.75 -11.63
C LEU A 18 -7.01 -16.40 -10.28
N PRO A 19 -6.49 -17.61 -10.02
CA PRO A 19 -6.74 -18.33 -8.77
C PRO A 19 -6.01 -17.71 -7.56
N TRP A 20 -5.30 -16.60 -7.77
CA TRP A 20 -4.54 -15.90 -6.75
C TRP A 20 -5.38 -14.77 -6.17
N GLY A 21 -5.64 -14.83 -4.87
CA GLY A 21 -6.33 -13.78 -4.13
C GLY A 21 -5.76 -13.69 -2.73
N LEU A 22 -5.59 -12.47 -2.23
CA LEU A 22 -5.22 -12.23 -0.85
C LEU A 22 -6.39 -11.53 -0.16
N PRO A 23 -6.69 -11.89 1.10
CA PRO A 23 -7.74 -11.19 1.83
C PRO A 23 -7.30 -9.74 2.08
N GLU A 24 -8.19 -8.80 1.75
CA GLU A 24 -8.00 -7.37 1.97
C GLU A 24 -9.10 -6.83 2.87
N VAL A 25 -8.75 -5.85 3.70
CA VAL A 25 -9.70 -5.16 4.57
C VAL A 25 -9.80 -3.71 4.13
N LEU A 26 -11.03 -3.25 3.90
CA LEU A 26 -11.31 -1.83 3.73
C LEU A 26 -11.32 -1.15 5.10
N MET A 27 -10.38 -0.23 5.27
CA MET A 27 -10.27 0.64 6.42
C MET A 27 -10.64 2.08 6.05
N GLN A 28 -10.93 2.88 7.07
CA GLN A 28 -11.08 4.32 6.95
C GLN A 28 -9.88 5.00 7.61
N LYS A 29 -9.23 5.90 6.88
CA LYS A 29 -8.18 6.78 7.41
C LYS A 29 -8.80 7.84 8.32
N LYS A 30 -7.95 8.51 9.11
CA LYS A 30 -8.37 9.60 10.02
C LYS A 30 -9.07 10.76 9.30
N ASP A 31 -8.70 11.01 8.06
CA ASP A 31 -9.30 12.02 7.19
C ASP A 31 -10.63 11.56 6.55
N GLY A 32 -11.13 10.37 6.91
CA GLY A 32 -12.35 9.77 6.36
C GLY A 32 -12.15 9.04 5.03
N SER A 33 -10.96 9.12 4.42
CA SER A 33 -10.70 8.49 3.13
C SER A 33 -10.57 6.96 3.25
N PRO A 34 -11.00 6.19 2.24
CA PRO A 34 -10.87 4.73 2.24
C PRO A 34 -9.42 4.28 2.01
N PHE A 35 -9.01 3.19 2.65
CA PHE A 35 -7.70 2.53 2.46
C PHE A 35 -7.85 1.01 2.47
N LEU A 36 -7.24 0.32 1.51
CA LEU A 36 -7.20 -1.16 1.48
C LEU A 36 -5.93 -1.65 2.18
N ARG A 37 -6.10 -2.45 3.23
CA ARG A 37 -4.99 -3.11 3.94
C ARG A 37 -4.93 -4.58 3.53
N ARG A 38 -3.79 -4.99 2.94
CA ARG A 38 -3.48 -6.40 2.67
C ARG A 38 -3.26 -7.15 3.99
N LEU A 39 -3.86 -8.33 4.13
CA LEU A 39 -3.77 -9.13 5.37
C LEU A 39 -2.68 -10.20 5.37
N SER A 40 -2.07 -10.52 4.23
CA SER A 40 -1.02 -11.54 4.13
C SER A 40 0.35 -10.95 3.74
N GLN A 41 1.41 -11.47 4.36
CA GLN A 41 2.81 -11.18 4.02
C GLN A 41 3.45 -12.41 3.36
N THR A 42 2.92 -12.83 2.21
CA THR A 42 3.43 -13.99 1.46
C THR A 42 4.64 -13.66 0.59
N GLU A 43 4.95 -12.39 0.41
CA GLU A 43 6.05 -11.93 -0.43
C GLU A 43 7.34 -11.83 0.39
N ARG A 44 8.46 -12.23 -0.24
CA ARG A 44 9.80 -12.04 0.32
C ARG A 44 10.05 -10.54 0.46
N ARG A 45 10.38 -10.09 1.67
CA ARG A 45 10.71 -8.68 1.92
C ARG A 45 12.17 -8.43 1.58
N ASP A 46 12.42 -7.40 0.76
CA ASP A 46 13.74 -6.81 0.61
C ASP A 46 14.15 -6.06 1.88
N ALA A 47 15.44 -5.71 1.97
CA ALA A 47 15.94 -4.92 3.09
C ALA A 47 15.25 -3.55 3.12
N ASP A 48 14.70 -3.19 4.27
CA ASP A 48 14.01 -1.93 4.53
C ASP A 48 14.90 -1.11 5.48
N PRO A 49 15.78 -0.23 4.95
CA PRO A 49 16.77 0.48 5.76
C PRO A 49 16.08 1.40 6.76
N ARG A 50 16.69 1.58 7.94
CA ARG A 50 16.10 2.50 8.92
C ARG A 50 16.24 3.93 8.42
N ILE A 51 15.26 4.75 8.78
CA ILE A 51 15.24 6.19 8.45
C ILE A 51 16.52 6.86 8.96
N ASP A 52 16.97 6.51 10.17
CA ASP A 52 18.20 7.06 10.76
C ASP A 52 19.44 6.77 9.92
N ASP A 53 19.55 5.56 9.36
CA ASP A 53 20.68 5.18 8.50
C ASP A 53 20.72 6.07 7.25
N THR A 54 19.54 6.38 6.71
CA THR A 54 19.39 7.23 5.53
C THR A 54 19.68 8.70 5.86
N LEU A 55 19.20 9.20 7.00
CA LEU A 55 19.43 10.58 7.44
C LEU A 55 20.90 10.85 7.75
N ASN A 56 21.59 9.90 8.38
CA ASN A 56 23.01 10.01 8.69
C ASN A 56 23.91 10.03 7.45
N ALA A 57 23.44 9.46 6.33
CA ALA A 57 24.15 9.49 5.06
C ALA A 57 24.01 10.84 4.32
N LEU A 58 23.11 11.74 4.74
CA LEU A 58 22.93 13.02 4.10
C LEU A 58 24.10 13.98 4.43
N PRO A 59 24.56 14.78 3.45
CA PRO A 59 25.53 15.82 3.72
C PRO A 59 24.96 16.85 4.69
N ARG A 60 25.76 17.28 5.67
CA ARG A 60 25.34 18.34 6.59
C ARG A 60 25.21 19.65 5.80
N ALA A 61 24.10 20.36 6.00
CA ALA A 61 23.98 21.73 5.54
C ALA A 61 25.04 22.59 6.25
N VAL A 62 25.84 23.30 5.45
CA VAL A 62 26.82 24.30 5.89
C VAL A 62 26.15 25.64 6.17
#